data_AF-A0A928P033-F1
#
_entry.id   AF-A0A928P033-F1
#
_cell.length_a   1.000
_cell.length_b   1.000
_cell.length_c   1.000
_cell.angle_alpha   90.00
_cell.angle_beta   90.00
_cell.angle_gamma   90.00
#
_symmetry.space_group_name_H-M   'P 1'
#
loop_
_entity.id
_entity.type
_entity.pdbx_description
1 polymer ?
#
loop_
_entity_poly.entity_id
_entity_poly.type
_entity_poly.pdbx_seq_one_letter_code
_entity_poly.pdbx_strand_id
1 'polypeptide(L)'
;MKRILLGILIILLLINMGCSNYYVGNGNILPTLDPALSDTEHNNSDNSGDNSSSVTGRDSATVGIVDIDTYFPLDTQNSALRTFFSLIYESLVTLDNMYNVSYCLAKDIYTTDGGITWEIILDTDIKWHNNTYLNADDVIYTIEYIRNNRTTDYVLLQEIEQVIKISDSCIQIRLMQPNSLFVSKLTFPIVPDASKLAVYPCGSGMYRFKEVTNTGSYVFEIYKDYRKRKASIGKLIFTSYTDENALLQSDSDFMIVNNALSTNSIVGGSSTYLLQQNIYCCLVPSLEMSGSDLYTTNIRRAVFNSLNREEIIKHVVSGYAKARYLPIEDKTFFWQNDLTYTEPTDFSVTLENLGYSSPVRIVLCADAHDKELMSVAQICASQLEVHGFEVEIVTYDNEEQLQTIEYSYLLTRIQTENNWEFSPIFAENEILSYNISAIKNAYMKPNETNVVDIDAFKVYMQDQIKILGRNYYENMPFVGLYAKYDALLISNDIHGSQGLMPTSWNPLMGFENLY
;
A
#
# COMPACT_ATOMS: atom_id res chain seq x y z
N MET A 1 0.63 29.03 24.30
CA MET A 1 0.57 27.63 24.78
C MET A 1 -0.38 26.75 23.97
N LYS A 2 -1.64 27.15 23.68
CA LYS A 2 -2.50 26.43 22.70
C LYS A 2 -1.94 26.37 21.26
N ARG A 3 -1.15 27.37 20.85
CA ARG A 3 -0.41 27.41 19.57
C ARG A 3 0.80 26.47 19.48
N ILE A 4 1.30 25.97 20.61
CA ILE A 4 2.54 25.17 20.68
C ILE A 4 2.22 23.67 20.79
N LEU A 5 1.11 23.31 21.45
CA LEU A 5 0.64 21.92 21.49
C LEU A 5 -0.02 21.46 20.18
N LEU A 6 -0.58 22.37 19.38
CA LEU A 6 -1.30 22.04 18.14
C LEU A 6 -0.35 21.73 16.96
N GLY A 7 0.80 22.41 16.90
CA GLY A 7 1.86 22.10 15.92
C GLY A 7 2.51 20.73 16.15
N ILE A 8 2.60 20.28 17.41
CA ILE A 8 3.20 18.98 17.77
C ILE A 8 2.33 17.79 17.33
N LEU A 9 1.00 17.98 17.20
CA LEU A 9 0.06 16.92 16.86
C LEU A 9 -0.12 16.73 15.34
N ILE A 10 -0.05 17.83 14.57
CA ILE A 10 0.09 17.81 13.10
C ILE A 10 1.35 17.01 12.72
N ILE A 11 2.44 17.17 13.50
CA ILE A 11 3.72 16.52 13.27
C ILE A 11 3.67 15.00 13.58
N LEU A 12 2.91 14.54 14.57
CA LEU A 12 2.86 13.10 14.89
C LEU A 12 2.19 12.22 13.81
N LEU A 13 1.35 12.81 12.96
CA LEU A 13 0.78 12.17 11.77
C LEU A 13 1.63 12.39 10.49
N LEU A 14 2.58 13.35 10.51
CA LEU A 14 3.54 13.61 9.42
C LEU A 14 4.88 12.85 9.58
N ILE A 15 5.13 12.21 10.74
CA ILE A 15 6.43 11.59 11.08
C ILE A 15 6.90 10.45 10.17
N ASN A 16 6.11 9.94 9.20
CA ASN A 16 6.59 8.87 8.32
C ASN A 16 7.11 9.29 6.96
N MET A 17 7.50 10.56 6.76
CA MET A 17 8.15 10.97 5.51
C MET A 17 9.33 11.91 5.75
N GLY A 18 10.54 11.42 5.49
CA GLY A 18 11.67 12.26 5.09
C GLY A 18 12.83 12.37 6.08
N CYS A 19 13.72 11.37 6.09
CA CYS A 19 15.17 11.58 5.99
C CYS A 19 15.86 10.22 5.79
N SER A 20 16.31 9.95 4.57
CA SER A 20 17.39 9.01 4.28
C SER A 20 18.69 9.53 4.91
N ASN A 21 18.82 9.39 6.23
CA ASN A 21 20.11 9.51 6.88
C ASN A 21 20.85 8.18 6.75
N TYR A 22 21.87 8.20 5.88
CA TYR A 22 22.94 7.22 5.85
C TYR A 22 23.49 6.99 7.27
N TYR A 23 23.03 5.93 7.93
CA TYR A 23 23.75 5.37 9.07
C TYR A 23 24.79 4.40 8.52
N VAL A 24 26.03 4.88 8.46
CA VAL A 24 27.21 4.02 8.32
C VAL A 24 27.35 3.22 9.62
N GLY A 25 26.82 2.00 9.60
CA GLY A 25 27.07 0.99 10.63
C GLY A 25 28.48 0.44 10.48
N ASN A 26 29.38 0.89 11.35
CA ASN A 26 30.73 0.36 11.48
C ASN A 26 30.71 -1.12 11.92
N GLY A 27 31.35 -1.93 11.07
CA GLY A 27 32.01 -3.22 11.23
C GLY A 27 31.81 -4.14 12.44
N ASN A 28 32.01 -5.44 12.12
CA ASN A 28 32.40 -6.60 12.94
C ASN A 28 31.24 -7.57 13.23
N ILE A 29 31.25 -8.88 12.94
CA ILE A 29 32.23 -9.83 12.36
C ILE A 29 31.38 -11.00 11.84
N LEU A 30 31.47 -11.37 10.56
CA LEU A 30 30.92 -12.64 10.06
C LEU A 30 31.91 -13.76 10.44
N PRO A 31 31.49 -14.88 11.06
CA PRO A 31 32.33 -16.05 11.18
C PRO A 31 32.47 -16.74 9.82
N THR A 32 33.71 -17.13 9.55
CA THR A 32 34.24 -17.72 8.32
C THR A 32 33.58 -19.04 7.92
N LEU A 33 33.34 -19.18 6.62
CA LEU A 33 32.92 -20.38 5.90
C LEU A 33 33.92 -21.54 6.08
N ASP A 34 33.40 -22.75 6.24
CA ASP A 34 34.13 -24.00 6.00
C ASP A 34 33.23 -24.91 5.14
N PRO A 35 33.66 -25.33 3.92
CA PRO A 35 32.85 -26.13 3.02
C PRO A 35 33.22 -27.61 3.14
N ALA A 36 32.29 -28.44 3.62
CA ALA A 36 32.36 -29.88 3.39
C ALA A 36 30.96 -30.48 3.49
N LEU A 37 30.45 -31.00 2.37
CA LEU A 37 30.16 -32.42 2.21
C LEU A 37 29.60 -32.67 0.80
N SER A 38 30.46 -33.27 -0.01
CA SER A 38 30.09 -34.06 -1.18
C SER A 38 29.41 -35.35 -0.73
N ASP A 39 28.45 -35.85 -1.50
CA ASP A 39 28.64 -37.12 -2.24
C ASP A 39 27.36 -37.63 -2.91
N THR A 40 27.51 -37.79 -4.24
CA THR A 40 27.12 -38.95 -5.07
C THR A 40 25.66 -39.22 -5.44
N GLU A 41 25.45 -39.12 -6.76
CA GLU A 41 24.36 -39.65 -7.55
C GLU A 41 24.26 -41.19 -7.49
N HIS A 42 23.03 -41.70 -7.54
CA HIS A 42 22.74 -43.00 -8.16
C HIS A 42 21.50 -42.88 -9.04
N ASN A 43 21.74 -42.96 -10.35
CA ASN A 43 20.74 -43.17 -11.39
C ASN A 43 20.13 -44.57 -11.27
N ASN A 44 18.81 -44.67 -11.35
CA ASN A 44 18.17 -45.79 -12.04
C ASN A 44 16.84 -45.33 -12.65
N SER A 45 16.80 -45.45 -13.97
CA SER A 45 15.64 -45.27 -14.83
C SER A 45 14.66 -46.42 -14.64
N ASP A 46 13.38 -46.11 -14.47
CA ASP A 46 12.32 -46.97 -14.98
C ASP A 46 11.17 -46.12 -15.53
N ASN A 47 10.82 -46.45 -16.77
CA ASN A 47 9.91 -45.75 -17.65
C ASN A 47 8.55 -46.45 -17.61
N SER A 48 7.52 -45.79 -17.10
CA SER A 48 6.13 -46.20 -17.31
C SER A 48 5.31 -44.94 -17.59
N GLY A 49 4.98 -44.76 -18.87
CA GLY A 49 4.22 -43.62 -19.36
C GLY A 49 2.81 -43.62 -18.80
N ASP A 50 2.41 -42.46 -18.30
CA ASP A 50 1.01 -42.11 -18.17
C ASP A 50 0.78 -40.77 -18.87
N ASN A 51 -0.10 -40.82 -19.87
CA ASN A 51 -0.47 -39.69 -20.71
C ASN A 51 -1.38 -38.78 -19.88
N SER A 52 -0.79 -37.87 -19.12
CA SER A 52 -1.42 -36.61 -18.77
C SER A 52 -0.66 -35.50 -19.50
N SER A 53 -1.39 -34.72 -20.30
CA SER A 53 -0.88 -33.50 -20.91
C SER A 53 -0.48 -32.53 -19.79
N SER A 54 0.78 -32.64 -19.35
CA SER A 54 1.40 -31.67 -18.46
C SER A 54 1.57 -30.39 -19.26
N VAL A 55 0.89 -29.34 -18.83
CA VAL A 55 1.25 -27.98 -19.24
C VAL A 55 2.68 -27.79 -18.73
N THR A 56 3.65 -27.80 -19.64
CA THR A 56 5.05 -27.56 -19.32
C THR A 56 5.18 -26.11 -18.87
N GLY A 57 5.19 -25.88 -17.55
CA GLY A 57 5.45 -24.56 -16.99
C GLY A 57 6.92 -24.16 -17.20
N ARG A 58 7.16 -22.84 -17.31
CA ARG A 58 8.50 -22.26 -17.46
C ARG A 58 9.41 -22.64 -16.29
N ASP A 59 10.62 -23.10 -16.61
CA ASP A 59 11.59 -23.58 -15.60
C ASP A 59 12.02 -22.48 -14.61
N SER A 60 12.16 -21.24 -15.09
CA SER A 60 12.57 -20.11 -14.27
C SER A 60 12.11 -18.77 -14.83
N ALA A 61 11.92 -17.80 -13.94
CA ALA A 61 11.72 -16.40 -14.30
C ALA A 61 12.56 -15.46 -13.41
N THR A 62 12.96 -14.32 -13.98
CA THR A 62 13.74 -13.30 -13.26
C THR A 62 12.83 -12.25 -12.65
N VAL A 63 13.05 -11.93 -11.37
CA VAL A 63 12.40 -10.83 -10.66
C VAL A 63 13.42 -9.71 -10.48
N GLY A 64 13.20 -8.59 -11.16
CA GLY A 64 14.09 -7.44 -11.08
C GLY A 64 13.65 -6.45 -9.99
N ILE A 65 14.60 -6.06 -9.14
CA ILE A 65 14.36 -5.20 -7.98
C ILE A 65 15.46 -4.13 -7.95
N VAL A 66 15.09 -2.86 -7.83
CA VAL A 66 16.07 -1.79 -7.58
C VAL A 66 16.52 -1.87 -6.13
N ASP A 67 17.82 -1.89 -5.88
CA ASP A 67 18.44 -1.79 -4.55
C ASP A 67 17.78 -2.69 -3.48
N ILE A 68 18.11 -3.98 -3.50
CA ILE A 68 17.68 -4.91 -2.46
C ILE A 68 18.35 -4.52 -1.13
N ASP A 69 17.55 -4.00 -0.21
CA ASP A 69 17.98 -3.47 1.08
C ASP A 69 18.17 -4.56 2.15
N THR A 70 17.32 -5.58 2.14
CA THR A 70 17.36 -6.70 3.10
C THR A 70 16.60 -7.90 2.58
N TYR A 71 16.95 -9.09 3.05
CA TYR A 71 16.21 -10.33 2.79
C TYR A 71 15.25 -10.71 3.91
N PHE A 72 15.13 -9.87 4.95
CA PHE A 72 14.17 -10.03 6.02
C PHE A 72 12.91 -9.20 5.75
N PRO A 73 11.72 -9.82 5.61
CA PRO A 73 10.54 -9.14 5.06
C PRO A 73 9.99 -8.02 5.96
N LEU A 74 10.32 -8.02 7.25
CA LEU A 74 9.86 -6.99 8.18
C LEU A 74 10.74 -5.75 8.21
N ASP A 75 11.98 -5.83 7.69
CA ASP A 75 12.95 -4.72 7.73
C ASP A 75 12.99 -3.91 6.43
N THR A 76 12.54 -4.51 5.32
CA THR A 76 12.61 -3.85 4.01
C THR A 76 11.78 -2.58 4.00
N GLN A 77 12.32 -1.54 3.37
CA GLN A 77 11.65 -0.29 3.00
C GLN A 77 11.31 -0.27 1.50
N ASN A 78 11.69 -1.31 0.77
CA ASN A 78 11.45 -1.46 -0.65
C ASN A 78 10.09 -2.12 -0.92
N SER A 79 9.13 -1.34 -1.44
CA SER A 79 7.75 -1.78 -1.72
C SER A 79 7.66 -2.94 -2.73
N ALA A 80 8.51 -2.92 -3.76
CA ALA A 80 8.57 -3.97 -4.77
C ALA A 80 9.04 -5.29 -4.14
N LEU A 81 10.12 -5.23 -3.36
CA LEU A 81 10.65 -6.39 -2.65
C LEU A 81 9.65 -6.95 -1.64
N ARG A 82 8.97 -6.07 -0.87
CA ARG A 82 7.90 -6.46 0.06
C ARG A 82 6.78 -7.22 -0.65
N THR A 83 6.39 -6.76 -1.84
CA THR A 83 5.36 -7.42 -2.65
C THR A 83 5.80 -8.82 -3.07
N PHE A 84 7.03 -8.98 -3.57
CA PHE A 84 7.55 -10.29 -3.95
C PHE A 84 7.81 -11.22 -2.74
N PHE A 85 8.03 -10.69 -1.53
CA PHE A 85 8.07 -11.50 -0.32
C PHE A 85 6.75 -12.21 0.00
N SER A 86 5.60 -11.74 -0.51
CA SER A 86 4.32 -12.45 -0.36
C SER A 86 4.31 -13.84 -1.03
N LEU A 87 5.23 -14.10 -1.95
CA LEU A 87 5.44 -15.42 -2.55
C LEU A 87 6.20 -16.39 -1.63
N ILE A 88 6.92 -15.85 -0.64
CA ILE A 88 7.81 -16.59 0.26
C ILE A 88 7.19 -16.69 1.67
N TYR A 89 6.57 -15.63 2.14
CA TYR A 89 5.96 -15.50 3.45
C TYR A 89 4.46 -15.30 3.34
N GLU A 90 3.70 -15.94 4.23
CA GLU A 90 2.26 -15.75 4.32
C GLU A 90 1.90 -14.97 5.59
N SER A 91 0.75 -14.32 5.54
CA SER A 91 0.14 -13.60 6.65
C SER A 91 -0.88 -14.48 7.41
N LEU A 92 -1.41 -13.98 8.53
CA LEU A 92 -2.52 -14.67 9.21
C LEU A 92 -3.76 -14.73 8.32
N VAL A 93 -4.08 -13.61 7.68
CA VAL A 93 -5.17 -13.47 6.73
C VAL A 93 -4.73 -12.70 5.48
N THR A 94 -5.40 -12.93 4.37
CA THR A 94 -5.32 -12.10 3.16
C THR A 94 -6.69 -11.50 2.86
N LEU A 95 -6.74 -10.56 1.93
CA LEU A 95 -8.00 -10.05 1.37
C LEU A 95 -8.19 -10.62 -0.04
N ASP A 96 -9.42 -11.03 -0.37
CA ASP A 96 -9.78 -11.47 -1.71
C ASP A 96 -10.03 -10.29 -2.67
N ASN A 97 -10.45 -10.56 -3.92
CA ASN A 97 -10.74 -9.52 -4.92
C ASN A 97 -11.96 -8.65 -4.59
N MET A 98 -12.82 -9.12 -3.69
CA MET A 98 -13.93 -8.38 -3.10
C MET A 98 -13.54 -7.83 -1.72
N TYR A 99 -12.26 -7.92 -1.37
CA TYR A 99 -11.64 -7.51 -0.13
C TYR A 99 -12.21 -8.17 1.14
N ASN A 100 -12.83 -9.35 1.03
CA ASN A 100 -13.20 -10.12 2.21
C ASN A 100 -11.97 -10.77 2.82
N VAL A 101 -11.98 -10.92 4.15
CA VAL A 101 -10.96 -11.65 4.89
C VAL A 101 -10.99 -13.12 4.46
N SER A 102 -9.83 -13.61 4.04
CA SER A 102 -9.58 -15.01 3.74
C SER A 102 -8.44 -15.52 4.61
N TYR A 103 -8.65 -16.65 5.27
CA TYR A 103 -7.67 -17.21 6.19
C TYR A 103 -6.45 -17.80 5.47
N CYS A 104 -5.27 -17.52 6.00
CA CYS A 104 -3.99 -18.00 5.46
C CYS A 104 -3.25 -18.90 6.45
N LEU A 105 -2.64 -18.31 7.48
CA LEU A 105 -2.02 -19.05 8.59
C LEU A 105 -2.97 -19.19 9.79
N ALA A 106 -3.98 -18.33 9.88
CA ALA A 106 -5.10 -18.54 10.79
C ALA A 106 -6.00 -19.67 10.26
N LYS A 107 -6.65 -20.36 11.19
CA LYS A 107 -7.72 -21.34 10.95
C LYS A 107 -9.09 -20.75 11.27
N ASP A 108 -9.16 -19.98 12.35
CA ASP A 108 -10.36 -19.24 12.74
C ASP A 108 -10.02 -18.03 13.59
N ILE A 109 -10.92 -17.04 13.62
CA ILE A 109 -10.75 -15.79 14.35
C ILE A 109 -12.08 -15.39 14.99
N TYR A 110 -12.05 -15.11 16.28
CA TYR A 110 -13.20 -14.65 17.06
C TYR A 110 -12.93 -13.30 17.69
N THR A 111 -13.98 -12.55 17.97
CA THR A 111 -13.87 -11.31 18.75
C THR A 111 -14.93 -11.21 19.83
N THR A 112 -14.54 -10.63 20.97
CA THR A 112 -15.42 -10.30 22.10
C THR A 112 -15.30 -8.83 22.45
N ASP A 113 -16.13 -8.38 23.39
CA ASP A 113 -16.09 -7.01 23.93
C ASP A 113 -16.23 -5.93 22.85
N GLY A 114 -16.95 -6.27 21.78
CA GLY A 114 -17.22 -5.34 20.70
C GLY A 114 -16.05 -5.02 19.78
N GLY A 115 -15.12 -5.95 19.59
CA GLY A 115 -13.94 -5.70 18.76
C GLY A 115 -12.70 -5.27 19.55
N ILE A 116 -12.74 -5.34 20.89
CA ILE A 116 -11.57 -5.05 21.75
C ILE A 116 -10.66 -6.27 21.86
N THR A 117 -11.24 -7.46 22.04
CA THR A 117 -10.49 -8.70 22.27
C THR A 117 -10.65 -9.59 21.06
N TRP A 118 -9.55 -10.16 20.57
CA TRP A 118 -9.49 -11.01 19.38
C TRP A 118 -8.76 -12.31 19.71
N GLU A 119 -9.39 -13.45 19.46
CA GLU A 119 -8.77 -14.76 19.58
C GLU A 119 -8.50 -15.32 18.20
N ILE A 120 -7.26 -15.71 17.95
CA ILE A 120 -6.79 -16.20 16.65
C ILE A 120 -6.32 -17.63 16.84
N ILE A 121 -7.05 -18.57 16.23
CA ILE A 121 -6.68 -19.98 16.16
C ILE A 121 -5.79 -20.17 14.95
N LEU A 122 -4.61 -20.74 15.15
CA LEU A 122 -3.63 -21.01 14.10
C LEU A 122 -3.81 -22.40 13.49
N ASP A 123 -3.52 -22.51 12.20
CA ASP A 123 -3.36 -23.80 11.54
C ASP A 123 -1.96 -24.36 11.80
N THR A 124 -1.85 -25.18 12.85
CA THR A 124 -0.57 -25.75 13.32
C THR A 124 -0.07 -26.92 12.48
N ASP A 125 -0.83 -27.37 11.46
CA ASP A 125 -0.35 -28.36 10.50
C ASP A 125 0.59 -27.72 9.46
N ILE A 126 0.66 -26.39 9.43
CA ILE A 126 1.51 -25.63 8.51
C ILE A 126 2.98 -25.70 8.94
N LYS A 127 3.84 -25.94 7.94
CA LYS A 127 5.29 -25.96 8.10
C LYS A 127 5.95 -24.75 7.48
N TRP A 128 6.98 -24.27 8.15
CA TRP A 128 8.01 -23.43 7.58
C TRP A 128 8.83 -24.21 6.54
N HIS A 129 9.51 -23.51 5.63
CA HIS A 129 10.34 -24.12 4.59
C HIS A 129 11.49 -24.99 5.14
N ASN A 130 11.88 -24.78 6.40
CA ASN A 130 12.86 -25.59 7.13
C ASN A 130 12.26 -26.84 7.80
N ASN A 131 10.99 -27.18 7.51
CA ASN A 131 10.22 -28.30 8.06
C ASN A 131 9.82 -28.21 9.54
N THR A 132 10.09 -27.09 10.22
CA THR A 132 9.53 -26.82 11.55
C THR A 132 8.08 -26.36 11.46
N TYR A 133 7.30 -26.57 12.50
CA TYR A 133 5.87 -26.22 12.52
C TYR A 133 5.64 -24.78 12.95
N LEU A 134 4.64 -24.14 12.35
CA LEU A 134 4.08 -22.87 12.78
C LEU A 134 3.43 -23.02 14.15
N ASN A 135 3.67 -22.05 15.04
CA ASN A 135 2.97 -21.97 16.32
C ASN A 135 2.71 -20.50 16.75
N ALA A 136 2.09 -20.35 17.91
CA ALA A 136 1.79 -19.04 18.51
C ALA A 136 3.03 -18.17 18.77
N ASP A 137 4.18 -18.76 19.06
CA ASP A 137 5.41 -18.00 19.35
C ASP A 137 5.91 -17.26 18.10
N ASP A 138 5.74 -17.85 16.91
CA ASP A 138 6.10 -17.22 15.63
C ASP A 138 5.29 -15.92 15.40
N VAL A 139 4.00 -15.98 15.69
CA VAL A 139 3.07 -14.85 15.50
C VAL A 139 3.32 -13.76 16.53
N ILE A 140 3.51 -14.14 17.79
CA ILE A 140 3.84 -13.19 18.87
C ILE A 140 5.17 -12.50 18.59
N TYR A 141 6.20 -13.27 18.20
CA TYR A 141 7.49 -12.73 17.83
C TYR A 141 7.36 -11.71 16.70
N THR A 142 6.62 -12.04 15.63
CA THR A 142 6.38 -11.14 14.50
C THR A 142 5.72 -9.83 14.95
N ILE A 143 4.62 -9.91 15.71
CA ILE A 143 3.88 -8.72 16.17
C ILE A 143 4.76 -7.83 17.06
N GLU A 144 5.47 -8.43 18.02
CA GLU A 144 6.37 -7.68 18.92
C GLU A 144 7.57 -7.09 18.17
N TYR A 145 8.11 -7.78 17.17
CA TYR A 145 9.15 -7.25 16.31
C TYR A 145 8.69 -5.97 15.60
N ILE A 146 7.51 -6.02 14.99
CA ILE A 146 6.91 -4.87 14.31
C ILE A 146 6.68 -3.70 15.28
N ARG A 147 6.07 -3.98 16.44
CA ARG A 147 5.77 -2.94 17.45
C ARG A 147 7.02 -2.25 17.98
N ASN A 148 8.11 -2.99 18.17
CA ASN A 148 9.35 -2.46 18.73
C ASN A 148 10.18 -1.67 17.71
N ASN A 149 10.22 -2.11 16.45
CA ASN A 149 11.02 -1.45 15.42
C ASN A 149 10.30 -0.28 14.74
N ARG A 150 9.00 -0.08 15.01
CA ARG A 150 8.18 1.02 14.47
C ARG A 150 8.42 1.23 12.97
N THR A 151 8.50 0.14 12.21
CA THR A 151 8.65 0.26 10.76
C THR A 151 7.43 0.99 10.21
N THR A 152 7.69 1.97 9.36
CA THR A 152 6.70 2.96 8.89
C THR A 152 5.45 2.35 8.27
N ASP A 153 5.54 1.11 7.80
CA ASP A 153 4.52 0.45 7.00
C ASP A 153 3.54 -0.40 7.83
N TYR A 154 3.82 -0.61 9.13
CA TYR A 154 2.95 -1.39 10.02
C TYR A 154 2.46 -0.58 11.24
N VAL A 155 2.31 0.73 11.07
CA VAL A 155 1.69 1.64 12.07
C VAL A 155 0.34 1.11 12.57
N LEU A 156 -0.35 0.33 11.73
CA LEU A 156 -1.59 -0.38 12.01
C LEU A 156 -1.58 -1.24 13.29
N LEU A 157 -0.42 -1.71 13.77
CA LEU A 157 -0.33 -2.52 15.00
C LEU A 157 -0.18 -1.68 16.28
N GLN A 158 -0.11 -0.35 16.17
CA GLN A 158 -0.03 0.53 17.34
C GLN A 158 -1.30 0.48 18.20
N GLU A 159 -2.45 0.09 17.65
CA GLU A 159 -3.70 -0.06 18.40
C GLU A 159 -3.72 -1.28 19.33
N ILE A 160 -2.76 -2.21 19.19
CA ILE A 160 -2.60 -3.37 20.05
C ILE A 160 -2.08 -2.93 21.42
N GLU A 161 -2.88 -3.17 22.45
CA GLU A 161 -2.48 -3.03 23.85
C GLU A 161 -1.59 -4.19 24.26
N GLN A 162 -2.04 -5.43 23.99
CA GLN A 162 -1.38 -6.65 24.47
C GLN A 162 -1.59 -7.82 23.52
N VAL A 163 -0.58 -8.70 23.42
CA VAL A 163 -0.69 -10.03 22.80
C VAL A 163 -0.36 -11.09 23.85
N ILE A 164 -1.19 -12.12 23.94
CA ILE A 164 -1.08 -13.19 24.94
C ILE A 164 -1.10 -14.54 24.23
N LYS A 165 -0.15 -15.41 24.59
CA LYS A 165 -0.20 -16.83 24.21
C LYS A 165 -1.22 -17.55 25.07
N ILE A 166 -2.30 -18.05 24.47
CA ILE A 166 -3.29 -18.88 25.16
C ILE A 166 -2.86 -20.35 25.11
N SER A 167 -2.35 -20.79 23.96
CA SER A 167 -1.74 -22.12 23.74
C SER A 167 -0.77 -22.05 22.55
N ASP A 168 -0.15 -23.18 22.18
CA ASP A 168 0.71 -23.23 20.98
C ASP A 168 -0.06 -22.97 19.67
N SER A 169 -1.39 -23.14 19.67
CA SER A 169 -2.25 -22.96 18.49
C SER A 169 -3.20 -21.78 18.62
N CYS A 170 -3.10 -20.97 19.68
CA CYS A 170 -4.04 -19.88 19.94
C CYS A 170 -3.34 -18.70 20.59
N ILE A 171 -3.57 -17.52 20.02
CA ILE A 171 -3.19 -16.24 20.60
C ILE A 171 -4.42 -15.38 20.85
N GLN A 172 -4.32 -14.51 21.85
CA GLN A 172 -5.29 -13.46 22.11
C GLN A 172 -4.62 -12.10 21.91
N ILE A 173 -5.27 -11.21 21.17
CA ILE A 173 -4.86 -9.82 20.97
C ILE A 173 -5.91 -8.93 21.62
N ARG A 174 -5.47 -7.99 22.44
CA ARG A 174 -6.33 -6.96 23.06
C ARG A 174 -5.95 -5.60 22.51
N LEU A 175 -6.95 -4.84 22.08
CA LEU A 175 -6.80 -3.50 21.53
C LEU A 175 -7.05 -2.42 22.57
N MET A 176 -6.43 -1.25 22.39
CA MET A 176 -6.65 -0.08 23.25
C MET A 176 -8.06 0.52 23.11
N GLN A 177 -8.68 0.37 21.94
CA GLN A 177 -10.04 0.82 21.62
C GLN A 177 -10.75 -0.25 20.77
N PRO A 178 -12.09 -0.35 20.85
CA PRO A 178 -12.84 -1.26 20.00
C PRO A 178 -12.57 -1.00 18.51
N ASN A 179 -12.18 -2.03 17.77
CA ASN A 179 -12.03 -1.96 16.31
C ASN A 179 -12.45 -3.28 15.65
N SER A 180 -13.67 -3.34 15.15
CA SER A 180 -14.23 -4.52 14.47
C SER A 180 -13.51 -4.91 13.17
N LEU A 181 -12.62 -4.05 12.64
CA LEU A 181 -11.88 -4.28 11.40
C LEU A 181 -10.43 -4.68 11.62
N PHE A 182 -10.01 -4.82 12.87
CA PHE A 182 -8.64 -5.16 13.20
C PHE A 182 -8.13 -6.40 12.46
N VAL A 183 -8.98 -7.41 12.24
CA VAL A 183 -8.63 -8.62 11.49
C VAL A 183 -8.11 -8.32 10.08
N SER A 184 -8.63 -7.28 9.40
CA SER A 184 -8.17 -6.90 8.05
C SER A 184 -6.75 -6.33 8.03
N LYS A 185 -6.20 -5.96 9.20
CA LYS A 185 -4.84 -5.45 9.39
C LYS A 185 -3.82 -6.58 9.64
N LEU A 186 -4.26 -7.84 9.76
CA LEU A 186 -3.40 -9.00 10.00
C LEU A 186 -2.82 -9.60 8.70
N THR A 187 -2.52 -8.74 7.73
CA THR A 187 -2.04 -9.07 6.37
C THR A 187 -0.52 -8.96 6.21
N PHE A 188 0.21 -8.66 7.28
CA PHE A 188 1.67 -8.63 7.30
C PHE A 188 2.28 -10.05 7.30
N PRO A 189 3.51 -10.23 6.76
CA PRO A 189 4.15 -11.53 6.71
C PRO A 189 4.49 -12.04 8.12
N ILE A 190 4.12 -13.28 8.42
CA ILE A 190 4.57 -13.97 9.63
C ILE A 190 5.93 -14.60 9.37
N VAL A 191 6.85 -14.38 10.31
CA VAL A 191 8.21 -14.96 10.27
C VAL A 191 8.36 -15.98 11.39
N PRO A 192 9.26 -16.97 11.23
CA PRO A 192 9.59 -17.88 12.32
C PRO A 192 10.13 -17.11 13.53
N ASP A 193 9.84 -17.60 14.73
CA ASP A 193 10.41 -17.05 15.95
C ASP A 193 11.94 -17.17 15.98
N ALA A 194 12.59 -16.40 16.86
CA ALA A 194 14.05 -16.32 16.91
C ALA A 194 14.78 -17.67 17.05
N SER A 195 14.15 -18.71 17.63
CA SER A 195 14.73 -20.05 17.74
C SER A 195 14.71 -20.84 16.42
N LYS A 196 13.86 -20.43 15.47
CA LYS A 196 13.65 -21.05 14.15
C LYS A 196 14.17 -20.18 13.00
N LEU A 197 14.58 -18.93 13.28
CA LEU A 197 15.12 -18.03 12.26
C LEU A 197 16.33 -18.67 11.58
N ALA A 198 16.32 -18.60 10.26
CA ALA A 198 17.41 -19.06 9.42
C ALA A 198 18.22 -17.87 8.89
N VAL A 199 19.47 -18.15 8.49
CA VAL A 199 20.34 -17.15 7.85
C VAL A 199 19.77 -16.69 6.51
N TYR A 200 19.02 -17.56 5.83
CA TYR A 200 18.36 -17.28 4.56
C TYR A 200 16.84 -17.23 4.72
N PRO A 201 16.11 -16.58 3.79
CA PRO A 201 14.66 -16.49 3.87
C PRO A 201 13.98 -17.85 4.07
N CYS A 202 13.18 -17.93 5.14
CA CYS A 202 12.45 -19.12 5.54
C CYS A 202 11.03 -18.71 5.89
N GLY A 203 10.11 -18.95 4.97
CA GLY A 203 8.69 -18.63 5.12
C GLY A 203 7.82 -19.88 5.01
N SER A 204 6.55 -19.67 4.72
CA SER A 204 5.51 -20.70 4.60
C SER A 204 4.82 -20.70 3.23
N GLY A 205 5.22 -19.76 2.36
CA GLY A 205 4.65 -19.51 1.04
C GLY A 205 5.06 -20.51 -0.04
N MET A 206 4.64 -20.18 -1.27
CA MET A 206 4.77 -21.05 -2.45
C MET A 206 6.20 -21.25 -2.94
N TYR A 207 7.11 -20.30 -2.68
CA TYR A 207 8.52 -20.39 -3.04
C TYR A 207 9.40 -20.39 -1.79
N ARG A 208 10.42 -21.24 -1.78
CA ARG A 208 11.44 -21.31 -0.72
C ARG A 208 12.82 -20.95 -1.25
N PHE A 209 13.68 -20.44 -0.39
CA PHE A 209 15.08 -20.20 -0.74
C PHE A 209 15.77 -21.49 -1.18
N LYS A 210 16.55 -21.40 -2.27
CA LYS A 210 17.34 -22.51 -2.81
C LYS A 210 18.83 -22.24 -2.66
N GLU A 211 19.31 -21.14 -3.24
CA GLU A 211 20.73 -20.81 -3.31
C GLU A 211 20.94 -19.32 -3.63
N VAL A 212 22.17 -18.85 -3.44
CA VAL A 212 22.65 -17.58 -4.01
C VAL A 212 23.55 -17.93 -5.19
N THR A 213 23.27 -17.35 -6.36
CA THR A 213 24.10 -17.52 -7.56
C THR A 213 25.48 -16.88 -7.38
N ASN A 214 26.43 -17.23 -8.26
CA ASN A 214 27.75 -16.60 -8.28
C ASN A 214 27.72 -15.08 -8.56
N THR A 215 26.62 -14.58 -9.14
CA THR A 215 26.40 -13.15 -9.38
C THR A 215 25.72 -12.44 -8.20
N GLY A 216 25.42 -13.16 -7.11
CA GLY A 216 24.78 -12.61 -5.92
C GLY A 216 23.24 -12.62 -5.95
N SER A 217 22.61 -13.08 -7.05
CA SER A 217 21.14 -13.19 -7.14
C SER A 217 20.61 -14.32 -6.26
N TYR A 218 19.50 -14.09 -5.57
CA TYR A 218 18.83 -15.09 -4.72
C TYR A 218 17.86 -15.91 -5.56
N VAL A 219 17.98 -17.23 -5.48
CA VAL A 219 17.13 -18.17 -6.21
C VAL A 219 16.13 -18.78 -5.24
N PHE A 220 14.86 -18.73 -5.63
CA PHE A 220 13.78 -19.39 -4.94
C PHE A 220 13.15 -20.46 -5.84
N GLU A 221 12.81 -21.61 -5.28
CA GLU A 221 12.16 -22.72 -6.00
C GLU A 221 10.79 -23.03 -5.40
N ILE A 222 9.90 -23.64 -6.19
CA ILE A 222 8.59 -24.08 -5.68
C ILE A 222 8.76 -24.95 -4.44
N TYR A 223 8.08 -24.59 -3.36
CA TYR A 223 8.01 -25.41 -2.17
C TYR A 223 7.04 -26.58 -2.40
N LYS A 224 7.60 -27.79 -2.47
CA LYS A 224 6.84 -29.00 -2.81
C LYS A 224 5.71 -29.32 -1.82
N ASP A 225 5.87 -28.92 -0.57
CA ASP A 225 4.87 -29.18 0.48
C ASP A 225 3.94 -27.97 0.70
N TYR A 226 3.94 -27.00 -0.21
CA TYR A 226 2.99 -25.90 -0.18
C TYR A 226 1.56 -26.44 -0.32
N ARG A 227 0.72 -26.12 0.67
CA ARG A 227 -0.63 -26.67 0.86
C ARG A 227 -1.70 -26.12 -0.07
N LYS A 228 -1.48 -24.91 -0.61
CA LYS A 228 -2.39 -24.28 -1.58
C LYS A 228 -1.97 -24.63 -3.02
N ARG A 229 -2.61 -24.01 -4.00
CA ARG A 229 -2.25 -24.19 -5.41
C ARG A 229 -0.80 -23.76 -5.66
N LYS A 230 -0.04 -24.63 -6.32
CA LYS A 230 1.36 -24.39 -6.66
C LYS A 230 1.46 -23.56 -7.94
N ALA A 231 2.48 -22.72 -8.01
CA ALA A 231 2.84 -22.01 -9.22
C ALA A 231 3.34 -22.97 -10.31
N SER A 232 3.29 -22.54 -11.57
CA SER A 232 3.82 -23.33 -12.70
C SER A 232 5.26 -22.92 -13.03
N ILE A 233 5.71 -21.74 -12.60
CA ILE A 233 7.08 -21.26 -12.82
C ILE A 233 8.03 -21.93 -11.80
N GLY A 234 8.98 -22.73 -12.27
CA GLY A 234 9.81 -23.60 -11.41
C GLY A 234 10.69 -22.85 -10.40
N LYS A 235 11.30 -21.74 -10.82
CA LYS A 235 12.20 -20.91 -10.01
C LYS A 235 12.00 -19.42 -10.23
N LEU A 236 12.21 -18.63 -9.19
CA LEU A 236 12.30 -17.18 -9.27
C LEU A 236 13.71 -16.73 -8.92
N ILE A 237 14.29 -15.87 -9.75
CA ILE A 237 15.66 -15.38 -9.58
C ILE A 237 15.60 -13.88 -9.27
N PHE A 238 15.80 -13.52 -8.01
CA PHE A 238 15.74 -12.14 -7.54
C PHE A 238 17.08 -11.46 -7.84
N THR A 239 17.05 -10.48 -8.74
CA THR A 239 18.22 -9.77 -9.22
C THR A 239 18.13 -8.30 -8.86
N SER A 240 19.19 -7.79 -8.21
CA SER A 240 19.30 -6.40 -7.78
C SER A 240 19.84 -5.52 -8.91
N TYR A 241 19.27 -4.34 -9.07
CA TYR A 241 19.68 -3.31 -10.02
C TYR A 241 20.01 -2.00 -9.29
N THR A 242 20.92 -1.20 -9.83
CA THR A 242 21.41 0.02 -9.18
C THR A 242 20.37 1.14 -9.15
N ASP A 243 19.52 1.20 -10.17
CA ASP A 243 18.48 2.21 -10.33
C ASP A 243 17.38 1.70 -11.25
N GLU A 244 16.30 2.47 -11.33
CA GLU A 244 15.11 2.15 -12.12
C GLU A 244 15.39 2.10 -13.63
N ASN A 245 16.32 2.92 -14.16
CA ASN A 245 16.67 2.88 -15.58
C ASN A 245 17.41 1.58 -15.94
N ALA A 246 18.35 1.16 -15.08
CA ALA A 246 19.05 -0.11 -15.24
C ALA A 246 18.09 -1.29 -15.16
N LEU A 247 17.11 -1.22 -14.24
CA LEU A 247 16.03 -2.20 -14.17
C LEU A 247 15.25 -2.21 -15.50
N LEU A 248 14.71 -1.09 -15.97
CA LEU A 248 13.87 -1.02 -17.17
C LEU A 248 14.55 -1.46 -18.49
N GLN A 249 15.87 -1.38 -18.56
CA GLN A 249 16.66 -1.87 -19.70
C GLN A 249 17.05 -3.35 -19.57
N SER A 250 16.72 -4.00 -18.45
CA SER A 250 17.03 -5.41 -18.21
C SER A 250 16.02 -6.36 -18.85
N ASP A 251 16.44 -7.61 -19.05
CA ASP A 251 15.59 -8.71 -19.53
C ASP A 251 14.81 -9.40 -18.38
N SER A 252 14.45 -8.66 -17.32
CA SER A 252 13.72 -9.25 -16.18
C SER A 252 12.29 -9.61 -16.57
N ASP A 253 11.81 -10.77 -16.14
CA ASP A 253 10.45 -11.24 -16.46
C ASP A 253 9.37 -10.54 -15.61
N PHE A 254 9.70 -10.17 -14.37
CA PHE A 254 8.81 -9.50 -13.44
C PHE A 254 9.49 -8.28 -12.82
N MET A 255 8.79 -7.16 -12.79
CA MET A 255 9.30 -5.90 -12.23
C MET A 255 8.14 -5.10 -11.65
N ILE A 256 8.36 -4.43 -10.52
CA ILE A 256 7.45 -3.41 -10.02
C ILE A 256 8.16 -2.07 -10.09
N VAL A 257 7.49 -1.11 -10.69
CA VAL A 257 8.03 0.20 -10.99
C VAL A 257 7.19 1.24 -10.28
N ASN A 258 7.82 1.94 -9.32
CA ASN A 258 7.16 2.85 -8.40
C ASN A 258 6.83 4.23 -9.01
N ASN A 259 7.40 4.51 -10.17
CA ASN A 259 7.07 5.69 -10.96
C ASN A 259 6.85 5.27 -12.40
N ALA A 260 5.59 5.09 -12.75
CA ALA A 260 5.29 4.58 -14.07
C ALA A 260 5.63 5.55 -15.22
N LEU A 261 6.06 6.80 -14.96
CA LEU A 261 6.76 7.62 -15.97
C LEU A 261 7.93 6.91 -16.65
N SER A 262 8.67 6.12 -15.87
CA SER A 262 9.86 5.43 -16.35
C SER A 262 9.50 4.32 -17.33
N THR A 263 8.27 3.80 -17.29
CA THR A 263 7.80 2.73 -18.18
C THR A 263 7.67 3.14 -19.65
N ASN A 264 7.59 4.45 -19.96
CA ASN A 264 7.67 4.95 -21.34
C ASN A 264 9.00 4.62 -22.03
N SER A 265 10.04 4.29 -21.24
CA SER A 265 11.33 3.83 -21.76
C SER A 265 11.33 2.33 -22.12
N ILE A 266 10.28 1.58 -21.77
CA ILE A 266 10.17 0.16 -22.09
C ILE A 266 9.80 0.03 -23.56
N VAL A 267 10.77 -0.48 -24.33
CA VAL A 267 10.61 -0.69 -25.77
C VAL A 267 9.92 -2.04 -26.00
N GLY A 268 8.60 -2.10 -25.82
CA GLY A 268 7.81 -3.32 -26.03
C GLY A 268 8.25 -4.52 -25.17
N GLY A 269 7.66 -5.69 -25.39
CA GLY A 269 8.10 -6.93 -24.74
C GLY A 269 7.47 -7.27 -23.38
N SER A 270 6.76 -6.34 -22.74
CA SER A 270 6.06 -6.59 -21.47
C SER A 270 4.61 -6.11 -21.48
N SER A 271 3.77 -6.82 -20.74
CA SER A 271 2.41 -6.41 -20.38
C SER A 271 2.45 -5.60 -19.09
N THR A 272 1.71 -4.49 -19.05
CA THR A 272 1.65 -3.61 -17.88
C THR A 272 0.34 -3.75 -17.13
N TYR A 273 0.44 -4.03 -15.84
CA TYR A 273 -0.67 -4.11 -14.91
C TYR A 273 -0.57 -2.95 -13.93
N LEU A 274 -1.58 -2.09 -13.93
CA LEU A 274 -1.64 -0.96 -13.00
C LEU A 274 -2.01 -1.45 -11.61
N LEU A 275 -1.14 -1.18 -10.65
CA LEU A 275 -1.34 -1.44 -9.24
C LEU A 275 -1.70 -0.11 -8.59
N GLN A 276 -2.94 0.05 -8.13
CA GLN A 276 -3.32 1.31 -7.52
C GLN A 276 -2.52 1.52 -6.23
N GLN A 277 -1.86 2.67 -6.12
CA GLN A 277 -1.33 3.13 -4.84
C GLN A 277 -2.45 3.80 -4.06
N ASN A 278 -2.38 3.72 -2.74
CA ASN A 278 -3.22 4.53 -1.88
C ASN A 278 -2.74 5.99 -1.80
N ILE A 279 -2.18 6.55 -2.86
CA ILE A 279 -1.59 7.88 -2.87
C ILE A 279 -2.38 8.77 -3.83
N TYR A 280 -2.91 9.87 -3.28
CA TYR A 280 -3.85 10.76 -3.96
C TYR A 280 -3.33 12.19 -3.97
N CYS A 281 -2.98 12.70 -5.15
CA CYS A 281 -2.54 14.08 -5.29
C CYS A 281 -3.74 15.05 -5.21
N CYS A 282 -3.63 16.10 -4.40
CA CYS A 282 -4.70 17.08 -4.20
C CYS A 282 -4.18 18.46 -3.79
N LEU A 283 -5.05 19.46 -3.91
CA LEU A 283 -4.85 20.80 -3.36
C LEU A 283 -5.67 20.94 -2.07
N VAL A 284 -4.98 21.13 -0.95
CA VAL A 284 -5.59 21.32 0.38
C VAL A 284 -5.62 22.82 0.70
N PRO A 285 -6.79 23.43 0.95
CA PRO A 285 -6.87 24.84 1.31
C PRO A 285 -6.25 25.09 2.71
N SER A 286 -5.68 26.28 2.92
CA SER A 286 -5.10 26.65 4.21
C SER A 286 -6.13 26.82 5.33
N LEU A 287 -5.80 26.34 6.55
CA LEU A 287 -6.56 26.56 7.79
C LEU A 287 -6.76 28.04 8.09
N GLU A 288 -5.67 28.78 7.93
CA GLU A 288 -5.51 30.12 8.47
C GLU A 288 -6.37 31.13 7.71
N MET A 289 -6.81 30.76 6.52
CA MET A 289 -7.66 31.56 5.64
C MET A 289 -9.16 31.25 5.81
N SER A 290 -9.51 30.37 6.76
CA SER A 290 -10.91 30.05 7.10
C SER A 290 -11.66 31.30 7.52
N GLY A 291 -12.60 31.75 6.67
CA GLY A 291 -13.41 32.96 6.89
C GLY A 291 -13.11 34.13 5.94
N SER A 292 -12.15 34.00 5.03
CA SER A 292 -11.95 34.95 3.93
C SER A 292 -12.95 34.69 2.78
N ASP A 293 -13.48 35.76 2.18
CA ASP A 293 -14.40 35.70 1.02
C ASP A 293 -13.79 34.99 -0.20
N LEU A 294 -12.45 34.92 -0.26
CA LEU A 294 -11.70 34.26 -1.33
C LEU A 294 -11.57 32.73 -1.16
N TYR A 295 -12.02 32.17 -0.03
CA TYR A 295 -11.81 30.74 0.31
C TYR A 295 -13.13 30.00 0.55
N THR A 296 -14.17 30.42 -0.20
CA THR A 296 -15.48 29.78 -0.17
C THR A 296 -15.50 28.48 -0.97
N THR A 297 -16.51 27.64 -0.71
CA THR A 297 -16.78 26.44 -1.52
C THR A 297 -16.86 26.75 -3.02
N ASN A 298 -17.39 27.92 -3.39
CA ASN A 298 -17.52 28.32 -4.78
C ASN A 298 -16.17 28.64 -5.45
N ILE A 299 -15.22 29.24 -4.72
CA ILE A 299 -13.86 29.41 -5.24
C ILE A 299 -13.16 28.06 -5.40
N ARG A 300 -13.31 27.14 -4.44
CA ARG A 300 -12.77 25.77 -4.58
C ARG A 300 -13.35 25.05 -5.81
N ARG A 301 -14.66 25.19 -6.06
CA ARG A 301 -15.32 24.67 -7.28
C ARG A 301 -14.77 25.32 -8.55
N ALA A 302 -14.54 26.64 -8.54
CA ALA A 302 -13.93 27.34 -9.67
C ALA A 302 -12.50 26.83 -9.95
N VAL A 303 -11.69 26.64 -8.90
CA VAL A 303 -10.36 26.03 -9.01
C VAL A 303 -10.46 24.61 -9.59
N PHE A 304 -11.32 23.76 -9.03
CA PHE A 304 -11.54 22.40 -9.53
C PHE A 304 -11.90 22.36 -11.02
N ASN A 305 -12.83 23.20 -11.45
CA ASN A 305 -13.26 23.27 -12.85
C ASN A 305 -12.21 23.85 -13.81
N SER A 306 -11.30 24.67 -13.29
CA SER A 306 -10.22 25.29 -14.09
C SER A 306 -9.09 24.31 -14.41
N LEU A 307 -9.03 23.17 -13.72
CA LEU A 307 -7.95 22.20 -13.83
C LEU A 307 -8.32 21.04 -14.75
N ASN A 308 -7.58 20.94 -15.86
CA ASN A 308 -7.63 19.78 -16.74
C ASN A 308 -6.72 18.68 -16.16
N ARG A 309 -7.31 17.84 -15.31
CA ARG A 309 -6.60 16.75 -14.61
C ARG A 309 -6.04 15.69 -15.55
N GLU A 310 -6.69 15.40 -16.67
CA GLU A 310 -6.15 14.47 -17.68
C GLU A 310 -4.89 15.01 -18.34
N GLU A 311 -4.80 16.32 -18.55
CA GLU A 311 -3.60 16.97 -19.05
C GLU A 311 -2.48 16.96 -18.01
N ILE A 312 -2.79 17.25 -16.74
CA ILE A 312 -1.84 17.10 -15.63
C ILE A 312 -1.29 15.66 -15.60
N ILE A 313 -2.18 14.66 -15.66
CA ILE A 313 -1.83 13.23 -15.66
C ILE A 313 -0.92 12.90 -16.84
N LYS A 314 -1.30 13.32 -18.05
CA LYS A 314 -0.54 13.05 -19.27
C LYS A 314 0.86 13.64 -19.23
N HIS A 315 1.01 14.86 -18.72
CA HIS A 315 2.29 15.56 -18.73
C HIS A 315 3.19 15.21 -17.54
N VAL A 316 2.62 14.91 -16.38
CA VAL A 316 3.39 14.69 -15.14
C VAL A 316 3.57 13.22 -14.81
N VAL A 317 2.63 12.35 -15.18
CA VAL A 317 2.66 10.91 -14.83
C VAL A 317 2.36 10.01 -16.03
N SER A 318 2.41 10.55 -17.26
CA SER A 318 2.31 9.83 -18.54
C SER A 318 1.13 8.86 -18.67
N GLY A 319 0.00 9.16 -18.03
CA GLY A 319 -1.19 8.29 -18.09
C GLY A 319 -1.23 7.16 -17.06
N TYR A 320 -0.22 7.03 -16.20
CA TYR A 320 -0.20 6.05 -15.11
C TYR A 320 -0.75 6.60 -13.78
N ALA A 321 -1.74 7.45 -13.92
CA ALA A 321 -2.59 7.91 -12.86
C ALA A 321 -4.01 7.98 -13.39
N LYS A 322 -4.97 8.04 -12.47
CA LYS A 322 -6.37 8.22 -12.83
C LYS A 322 -6.90 9.48 -12.16
N ALA A 323 -7.56 10.35 -12.94
CA ALA A 323 -8.19 11.53 -12.41
C ALA A 323 -9.18 11.13 -11.31
N ARG A 324 -9.05 11.76 -10.14
CA ARG A 324 -9.86 11.39 -8.99
C ARG A 324 -10.05 12.55 -8.04
N TYR A 325 -11.30 12.77 -7.65
CA TYR A 325 -11.68 13.86 -6.75
C TYR A 325 -11.78 13.41 -5.28
N LEU A 326 -11.94 12.10 -5.02
CA LEU A 326 -11.95 11.50 -3.68
C LEU A 326 -10.82 10.48 -3.51
N PRO A 327 -10.26 10.32 -2.30
CA PRO A 327 -9.24 9.32 -2.04
C PRO A 327 -9.84 7.92 -1.80
N ILE A 328 -10.63 7.41 -2.76
CA ILE A 328 -11.31 6.10 -2.68
C ILE A 328 -11.03 5.29 -3.95
N GLU A 329 -10.69 4.00 -3.82
CA GLU A 329 -10.41 3.12 -4.96
C GLU A 329 -11.65 2.83 -5.84
N ASP A 330 -11.43 2.59 -7.14
CA ASP A 330 -12.51 2.22 -8.07
C ASP A 330 -13.07 0.82 -7.80
N LYS A 331 -12.27 -0.01 -7.14
CA LYS A 331 -12.64 -1.32 -6.64
C LYS A 331 -12.31 -1.29 -5.16
N THR A 332 -13.31 -1.29 -4.30
CA THR A 332 -13.14 -1.43 -2.85
C THR A 332 -14.15 -2.47 -2.37
N PHE A 333 -13.95 -3.01 -1.18
CA PHE A 333 -14.91 -3.85 -0.45
C PHE A 333 -16.38 -3.38 -0.54
N PHE A 334 -16.60 -2.08 -0.73
CA PHE A 334 -17.91 -1.42 -0.73
C PHE A 334 -18.63 -1.41 -2.08
N TRP A 335 -17.96 -1.79 -3.17
CA TRP A 335 -18.53 -1.75 -4.51
C TRP A 335 -19.57 -2.86 -4.71
N GLN A 336 -20.85 -2.46 -4.74
CA GLN A 336 -21.87 -3.12 -5.54
C GLN A 336 -22.18 -2.24 -6.77
N ASN A 337 -22.69 -2.85 -7.84
CA ASN A 337 -22.92 -2.26 -9.17
C ASN A 337 -23.70 -0.91 -9.20
N ASP A 338 -24.31 -0.49 -8.10
CA ASP A 338 -25.15 0.71 -8.02
C ASP A 338 -24.44 1.95 -7.43
N LEU A 339 -23.19 1.82 -6.95
CA LEU A 339 -22.39 2.94 -6.44
C LEU A 339 -21.42 3.48 -7.49
N THR A 340 -21.91 3.82 -8.68
CA THR A 340 -21.14 4.65 -9.60
C THR A 340 -21.00 6.06 -9.03
N TYR A 341 -19.89 6.32 -8.36
CA TYR A 341 -19.48 7.70 -8.04
C TYR A 341 -19.10 8.41 -9.33
N THR A 342 -20.11 9.03 -9.92
CA THR A 342 -19.90 9.95 -11.01
C THR A 342 -19.30 11.20 -10.38
N GLU A 343 -18.15 11.60 -10.89
CA GLU A 343 -17.59 12.89 -10.55
C GLU A 343 -18.65 13.98 -10.73
N PRO A 344 -18.78 14.94 -9.81
CA PRO A 344 -19.76 15.99 -9.98
C PRO A 344 -19.47 16.83 -11.23
N THR A 345 -20.24 16.62 -12.30
CA THR A 345 -20.08 17.34 -13.58
C THR A 345 -20.87 18.65 -13.64
N ASP A 346 -21.66 18.95 -12.61
CA ASP A 346 -22.61 20.05 -12.54
C ASP A 346 -22.08 21.27 -11.78
N PHE A 347 -20.85 21.22 -11.29
CA PHE A 347 -20.24 22.32 -10.55
C PHE A 347 -19.95 23.57 -11.36
N SER A 348 -20.47 23.76 -12.59
CA SER A 348 -20.16 24.76 -13.64
C SER A 348 -20.00 26.23 -13.19
N VAL A 349 -19.09 26.44 -12.25
CA VAL A 349 -18.78 27.65 -11.51
C VAL A 349 -17.43 28.09 -12.02
N THR A 350 -17.41 29.32 -12.51
CA THR A 350 -16.23 30.06 -12.94
C THR A 350 -16.12 31.32 -12.10
N LEU A 351 -14.95 31.94 -12.05
CA LEU A 351 -14.80 33.24 -11.40
C LEU A 351 -15.74 34.31 -11.99
N GLU A 352 -15.97 34.25 -13.29
CA GLU A 352 -16.92 35.13 -14.00
C GLU A 352 -18.37 34.96 -13.48
N ASN A 353 -18.84 33.71 -13.33
CA ASN A 353 -20.18 33.42 -12.80
C ASN A 353 -20.36 33.88 -11.34
N LEU A 354 -19.26 34.00 -10.60
CA LEU A 354 -19.24 34.50 -9.23
C LEU A 354 -19.12 36.04 -9.16
N GLY A 355 -19.00 36.73 -10.29
CA GLY A 355 -18.93 38.18 -10.38
C GLY A 355 -17.54 38.78 -10.16
N TYR A 356 -16.48 37.97 -10.20
CA TYR A 356 -15.11 38.47 -10.13
C TYR A 356 -14.69 39.05 -11.48
N SER A 357 -14.29 40.32 -11.46
CA SER A 357 -13.81 41.08 -12.64
C SER A 357 -12.32 41.43 -12.55
N SER A 358 -11.67 41.12 -11.43
CA SER A 358 -10.23 41.23 -11.21
C SER A 358 -9.67 39.86 -10.86
N PRO A 359 -8.39 39.59 -11.16
CA PRO A 359 -7.77 38.31 -10.83
C PRO A 359 -7.86 37.98 -9.34
N VAL A 360 -8.14 36.72 -9.03
CA VAL A 360 -8.11 36.22 -7.65
C VAL A 360 -6.72 35.64 -7.37
N ARG A 361 -6.01 36.23 -6.41
CA ARG A 361 -4.66 35.75 -6.04
C ARG A 361 -4.71 34.41 -5.31
N ILE A 362 -3.93 33.45 -5.80
CA ILE A 362 -3.69 32.13 -5.21
C ILE A 362 -2.18 31.97 -4.96
N VAL A 363 -1.81 31.63 -3.73
CA VAL A 363 -0.47 31.19 -3.37
C VAL A 363 -0.48 29.66 -3.27
N LEU A 364 0.21 28.99 -4.20
CA LEU A 364 0.30 27.54 -4.28
C LEU A 364 1.63 27.07 -3.65
N CYS A 365 1.54 26.37 -2.53
CA CYS A 365 2.70 25.85 -1.80
C CYS A 365 3.00 24.40 -2.17
N ALA A 366 4.26 24.07 -2.45
CA ALA A 366 4.71 22.71 -2.79
C ALA A 366 6.09 22.38 -2.18
N ASP A 367 6.42 21.09 -2.04
CA ASP A 367 7.74 20.65 -1.56
C ASP A 367 8.83 20.94 -2.61
N ALA A 368 9.89 21.64 -2.21
CA ALA A 368 11.02 22.00 -3.08
C ALA A 368 11.79 20.78 -3.61
N HIS A 369 11.77 19.66 -2.88
CA HIS A 369 12.51 18.45 -3.21
C HIS A 369 11.70 17.49 -4.11
N ASP A 370 10.39 17.69 -4.21
CA ASP A 370 9.51 16.84 -5.01
C ASP A 370 9.35 17.37 -6.44
N LYS A 371 10.21 16.88 -7.34
CA LYS A 371 10.20 17.26 -8.76
C LYS A 371 8.86 16.98 -9.46
N GLU A 372 8.13 15.95 -9.03
CA GLU A 372 6.82 15.61 -9.58
C GLU A 372 5.79 16.67 -9.16
N LEU A 373 5.68 16.97 -7.86
CA LEU A 373 4.76 18.01 -7.37
C LEU A 373 5.11 19.40 -7.93
N MET A 374 6.39 19.72 -8.09
CA MET A 374 6.80 20.98 -8.72
C MET A 374 6.32 21.06 -10.18
N SER A 375 6.32 19.95 -10.91
CA SER A 375 5.78 19.90 -12.28
C SER A 375 4.25 20.04 -12.27
N VAL A 376 3.55 19.39 -11.33
CA VAL A 376 2.10 19.59 -11.14
C VAL A 376 1.78 21.05 -10.83
N ALA A 377 2.53 21.68 -9.92
CA ALA A 377 2.31 23.07 -9.50
C ALA A 377 2.38 24.03 -10.69
N GLN A 378 3.36 23.87 -11.58
CA GLN A 378 3.52 24.71 -12.77
C GLN A 378 2.34 24.57 -13.74
N ILE A 379 1.86 23.34 -13.98
CA ILE A 379 0.70 23.10 -14.86
C ILE A 379 -0.56 23.66 -14.23
N CYS A 380 -0.79 23.41 -12.93
CA CYS A 380 -1.92 23.98 -12.20
C CYS A 380 -1.92 25.50 -12.25
N ALA A 381 -0.77 26.15 -12.04
CA ALA A 381 -0.64 27.61 -12.12
C ALA A 381 -1.04 28.12 -13.51
N SER A 382 -0.48 27.54 -14.58
CA SER A 382 -0.80 27.94 -15.95
C SER A 382 -2.28 27.76 -16.29
N GLN A 383 -2.90 26.65 -15.86
CA GLN A 383 -4.32 26.40 -16.10
C GLN A 383 -5.21 27.36 -15.30
N LEU A 384 -4.86 27.69 -14.06
CA LEU A 384 -5.60 28.64 -13.23
C LEU A 384 -5.47 30.08 -13.77
N GLU A 385 -4.30 30.50 -14.22
CA GLU A 385 -4.08 31.83 -14.80
C GLU A 385 -4.97 32.10 -16.02
N VAL A 386 -5.16 31.09 -16.89
CA VAL A 386 -6.08 31.17 -18.03
C VAL A 386 -7.53 31.41 -17.59
N HIS A 387 -7.91 31.01 -16.38
CA HIS A 387 -9.26 31.13 -15.83
C HIS A 387 -9.42 32.31 -14.85
N GLY A 388 -8.50 33.29 -14.87
CA GLY A 388 -8.63 34.54 -14.14
C GLY A 388 -8.10 34.49 -12.71
N PHE A 389 -7.28 33.51 -12.36
CA PHE A 389 -6.51 33.52 -11.11
C PHE A 389 -5.13 34.18 -11.34
N GLU A 390 -4.54 34.73 -10.28
CA GLU A 390 -3.14 35.16 -10.27
C GLU A 390 -2.38 34.21 -9.35
N VAL A 391 -1.50 33.37 -9.90
CA VAL A 391 -0.89 32.27 -9.14
C VAL A 391 0.58 32.56 -8.81
N GLU A 392 0.91 32.50 -7.53
CA GLU A 392 2.30 32.51 -7.04
C GLU A 392 2.65 31.12 -6.49
N ILE A 393 3.71 30.51 -7.01
CA ILE A 393 4.24 29.25 -6.47
C ILE A 393 5.28 29.56 -5.40
N VAL A 394 5.07 29.02 -4.21
CA VAL A 394 6.01 29.06 -3.09
C VAL A 394 6.43 27.65 -2.71
N THR A 395 7.64 27.50 -2.19
CA THR A 395 8.16 26.18 -1.83
C THR A 395 8.62 26.12 -0.39
N TYR A 396 8.59 24.91 0.18
CA TYR A 396 9.19 24.62 1.48
C TYR A 396 10.22 23.49 1.37
N ASP A 397 11.25 23.57 2.20
CA ASP A 397 12.32 22.59 2.31
C ASP A 397 12.12 21.65 3.51
N ASN A 398 11.37 22.10 4.52
CA ASN A 398 11.08 21.33 5.73
C ASN A 398 9.79 21.82 6.42
N GLU A 399 9.34 21.06 7.41
CA GLU A 399 8.09 21.31 8.14
C GLU A 399 8.07 22.63 8.91
N GLU A 400 9.18 23.04 9.52
CA GLU A 400 9.26 24.30 10.28
C GLU A 400 9.01 25.49 9.34
N GLN A 401 9.56 25.42 8.13
CA GLN A 401 9.33 26.43 7.11
C GLN A 401 7.88 26.44 6.63
N LEU A 402 7.29 25.26 6.37
CA LEU A 402 5.88 25.14 5.93
C LEU A 402 4.91 25.84 6.88
N GLN A 403 5.17 25.80 8.19
CA GLN A 403 4.35 26.47 9.21
C GLN A 403 4.40 28.00 9.18
N THR A 404 5.39 28.57 8.50
CA THR A 404 5.59 30.04 8.43
C THR A 404 5.12 30.65 7.12
N ILE A 405 4.85 29.82 6.11
CA ILE A 405 4.45 30.26 4.78
C ILE A 405 2.95 30.54 4.77
N GLU A 406 2.56 31.76 4.42
CA GLU A 406 1.18 32.07 4.11
C GLU A 406 0.84 31.56 2.70
N TYR A 407 0.02 30.51 2.61
CA TYR A 407 -0.41 29.94 1.33
C TYR A 407 -1.94 29.82 1.23
N SER A 408 -2.43 29.80 0.00
CA SER A 408 -3.84 29.55 -0.33
C SER A 408 -4.14 28.05 -0.35
N TYR A 409 -3.31 27.31 -1.09
CA TYR A 409 -3.40 25.87 -1.25
C TYR A 409 -2.04 25.23 -1.03
N LEU A 410 -2.03 24.13 -0.30
CA LEU A 410 -0.92 23.19 -0.23
C LEU A 410 -1.16 22.09 -1.27
N LEU A 411 -0.27 21.99 -2.25
CA LEU A 411 -0.21 20.85 -3.15
C LEU A 411 0.52 19.71 -2.43
N THR A 412 -0.19 18.62 -2.21
CA THR A 412 0.33 17.48 -1.45
C THR A 412 -0.30 16.17 -1.92
N ARG A 413 0.06 15.07 -1.27
CA ARG A 413 -0.55 13.76 -1.47
C ARG A 413 -1.19 13.28 -0.17
N ILE A 414 -2.42 12.80 -0.27
CA ILE A 414 -3.08 12.05 0.79
C ILE A 414 -2.75 10.58 0.59
N GLN A 415 -2.11 9.97 1.59
CA GLN A 415 -1.95 8.52 1.61
C GLN A 415 -3.09 7.92 2.42
N THR A 416 -3.90 7.05 1.81
CA THR A 416 -4.88 6.27 2.57
C THR A 416 -4.24 5.01 3.08
N GLU A 417 -4.64 4.60 4.27
CA GLU A 417 -4.34 3.25 4.68
C GLU A 417 -5.31 2.30 4.01
N ASN A 418 -4.81 1.10 3.84
CA ASN A 418 -5.48 0.05 3.11
C ASN A 418 -6.68 -0.46 3.95
N ASN A 419 -6.74 -0.10 5.25
CA ASN A 419 -7.76 -0.45 6.27
C ASN A 419 -9.15 0.21 6.12
N TRP A 420 -9.38 1.00 5.05
CA TRP A 420 -10.61 1.79 4.83
C TRP A 420 -11.01 2.69 6.00
N GLU A 421 -10.06 3.03 6.85
CA GLU A 421 -10.25 4.01 7.89
C GLU A 421 -9.95 5.37 7.27
N PHE A 422 -11.00 6.07 6.88
CA PHE A 422 -10.85 7.45 6.40
C PHE A 422 -10.74 8.44 7.57
N SER A 423 -10.84 7.96 8.83
CA SER A 423 -10.73 8.78 10.03
C SER A 423 -9.47 9.65 10.04
N PRO A 424 -8.26 9.20 9.67
CA PRO A 424 -7.06 10.04 9.64
C PRO A 424 -7.14 11.18 8.60
N ILE A 425 -7.86 10.98 7.50
CA ILE A 425 -8.14 12.04 6.51
C ILE A 425 -9.00 13.14 7.14
N PHE A 426 -9.83 12.79 8.12
CA PHE A 426 -10.79 13.69 8.76
C PHE A 426 -10.40 14.11 10.19
N ALA A 427 -9.39 13.48 10.81
CA ALA A 427 -9.01 13.65 12.21
C ALA A 427 -8.20 14.92 12.47
N GLU A 428 -8.66 15.62 13.51
CA GLU A 428 -7.98 16.68 14.26
C GLU A 428 -7.58 17.96 13.53
N ASN A 429 -8.02 18.15 12.28
CA ASN A 429 -7.92 19.44 11.61
C ASN A 429 -9.28 20.14 11.61
N GLU A 430 -9.38 21.33 12.19
CA GLU A 430 -10.61 22.13 12.20
C GLU A 430 -11.09 22.59 10.79
N ILE A 431 -10.41 22.28 9.65
CA ILE A 431 -11.05 22.39 8.30
C ILE A 431 -11.97 21.21 8.01
N LEU A 432 -11.61 20.05 8.52
CA LEU A 432 -12.27 18.77 8.25
C LEU A 432 -12.99 18.25 9.50
N SER A 433 -13.07 19.06 10.56
CA SER A 433 -13.72 18.73 11.83
C SER A 433 -15.23 18.63 11.67
N TYR A 434 -15.69 17.51 11.14
CA TYR A 434 -17.11 17.17 11.17
C TYR A 434 -17.31 15.72 11.57
N ASN A 435 -18.01 15.59 12.71
CA ASN A 435 -18.57 14.41 13.36
C ASN A 435 -17.81 13.08 13.22
N ILE A 436 -16.49 13.13 13.33
CA ILE A 436 -15.65 11.96 13.61
C ILE A 436 -16.21 11.19 14.80
N SER A 437 -16.78 11.89 15.79
CA SER A 437 -17.48 11.24 16.90
C SER A 437 -18.61 10.31 16.45
N ALA A 438 -19.40 10.62 15.43
CA ALA A 438 -20.45 9.72 14.94
C ALA A 438 -19.88 8.53 14.14
N ILE A 439 -18.84 8.77 13.33
CA ILE A 439 -18.16 7.72 12.57
C ILE A 439 -17.40 6.79 13.52
N LYS A 440 -16.58 7.33 14.42
CA LYS A 440 -15.88 6.64 15.50
C LYS A 440 -16.84 5.91 16.45
N ASN A 441 -17.97 6.52 16.83
CA ASN A 441 -18.98 5.84 17.65
C ASN A 441 -19.70 4.71 16.90
N ALA A 442 -19.72 4.71 15.57
CA ALA A 442 -20.29 3.65 14.76
C ALA A 442 -19.27 2.54 14.44
N TYR A 443 -17.98 2.86 14.25
CA TYR A 443 -16.89 1.88 14.33
C TYR A 443 -16.87 1.14 15.69
N MET A 444 -17.30 1.83 16.76
CA MET A 444 -17.29 1.34 18.15
C MET A 444 -18.64 0.87 18.70
N LYS A 445 -19.70 0.75 17.88
CA LYS A 445 -20.98 0.16 18.32
C LYS A 445 -21.19 -1.20 17.63
N PRO A 446 -20.92 -2.30 18.34
CA PRO A 446 -21.20 -3.64 17.83
C PRO A 446 -22.71 -3.91 17.91
N ASN A 447 -23.22 -4.69 16.95
CA ASN A 447 -24.38 -5.52 17.24
C ASN A 447 -23.99 -6.56 18.28
N GLU A 448 -24.92 -6.94 19.16
CA GLU A 448 -24.74 -7.78 20.36
C GLU A 448 -24.23 -9.22 20.09
N THR A 449 -23.81 -9.56 18.87
CA THR A 449 -23.72 -10.94 18.37
C THR A 449 -22.32 -11.54 18.24
N ASN A 450 -21.24 -10.91 18.71
CA ASN A 450 -19.87 -11.49 18.79
C ASN A 450 -19.32 -12.12 17.49
N VAL A 451 -19.83 -11.73 16.33
CA VAL A 451 -19.32 -12.10 15.00
C VAL A 451 -19.28 -10.82 14.18
N VAL A 452 -18.18 -10.55 13.48
CA VAL A 452 -18.14 -9.48 12.49
C VAL A 452 -19.12 -9.87 11.38
N ASP A 453 -20.32 -9.31 11.40
CA ASP A 453 -21.27 -9.42 10.29
C ASP A 453 -20.70 -8.58 9.13
N ILE A 454 -19.95 -9.27 8.26
CA ILE A 454 -19.30 -8.71 7.07
C ILE A 454 -20.34 -7.99 6.20
N ASP A 455 -21.58 -8.49 6.11
CA ASP A 455 -22.62 -7.89 5.30
C ASP A 455 -23.18 -6.61 5.94
N ALA A 456 -23.40 -6.61 7.26
CA ALA A 456 -23.76 -5.39 7.97
C ALA A 456 -22.65 -4.32 7.88
N PHE A 457 -21.39 -4.74 7.93
CA PHE A 457 -20.25 -3.85 7.75
C PHE A 457 -20.14 -3.28 6.33
N LYS A 458 -20.37 -4.11 5.29
CA LYS A 458 -20.47 -3.65 3.90
C LYS A 458 -21.51 -2.54 3.76
N VAL A 459 -22.72 -2.77 4.27
CA VAL A 459 -23.82 -1.80 4.22
C VAL A 459 -23.44 -0.51 4.95
N TYR A 460 -22.86 -0.62 6.15
CA TYR A 460 -22.46 0.54 6.93
C TYR A 460 -21.43 1.42 6.19
N MET A 461 -20.39 0.82 5.63
CA MET A 461 -19.35 1.57 4.94
C MET A 461 -19.82 2.12 3.59
N GLN A 462 -20.73 1.44 2.90
CA GLN A 462 -21.43 2.02 1.76
C GLN A 462 -22.14 3.32 2.15
N ASP A 463 -22.77 3.36 3.31
CA ASP A 463 -23.40 4.57 3.82
C ASP A 463 -22.38 5.64 4.25
N GLN A 464 -21.24 5.27 4.85
CA GLN A 464 -20.16 6.21 5.14
C GLN A 464 -19.59 6.85 3.86
N ILE A 465 -19.39 6.05 2.82
CA ILE A 465 -18.93 6.54 1.54
C ILE A 465 -19.98 7.46 0.92
N LYS A 466 -21.28 7.14 0.97
CA LYS A 466 -22.40 8.05 0.59
C LYS A 466 -22.36 9.39 1.30
N ILE A 467 -22.14 9.37 2.60
CA ILE A 467 -22.02 10.58 3.41
C ILE A 467 -20.78 11.38 2.98
N LEU A 468 -19.65 10.71 2.76
CA LEU A 468 -18.41 11.33 2.28
C LEU A 468 -18.59 11.98 0.91
N GLY A 469 -19.19 11.26 -0.05
CA GLY A 469 -19.47 11.78 -1.38
C GLY A 469 -20.38 13.00 -1.36
N ARG A 470 -21.46 12.97 -0.57
CA ARG A 470 -22.34 14.13 -0.37
C ARG A 470 -21.61 15.30 0.28
N ASN A 471 -20.80 15.05 1.29
CA ASN A 471 -20.05 16.10 1.98
C ASN A 471 -19.02 16.74 1.04
N TYR A 472 -18.27 15.94 0.29
CA TYR A 472 -17.39 16.44 -0.74
C TYR A 472 -18.16 17.28 -1.76
N TYR A 473 -19.34 16.82 -2.17
CA TYR A 473 -20.18 17.56 -3.10
C TYR A 473 -20.58 18.94 -2.54
N GLU A 474 -21.08 18.98 -1.31
CA GLU A 474 -21.60 20.18 -0.66
C GLU A 474 -20.49 21.18 -0.30
N ASN A 475 -19.32 20.70 0.14
CA ASN A 475 -18.30 21.53 0.78
C ASN A 475 -16.99 21.61 -0.02
N MET A 476 -16.69 20.64 -0.88
CA MET A 476 -15.43 20.49 -1.62
C MET A 476 -14.22 20.83 -0.74
N PRO A 477 -13.94 20.08 0.33
CA PRO A 477 -12.95 20.48 1.33
C PRO A 477 -11.52 20.54 0.80
N PHE A 478 -11.24 19.84 -0.29
CA PHE A 478 -10.00 19.89 -1.06
C PHE A 478 -10.32 19.67 -2.53
N VAL A 479 -9.37 20.00 -3.41
CA VAL A 479 -9.49 19.78 -4.86
C VAL A 479 -8.67 18.53 -5.20
N GLY A 480 -9.33 17.40 -5.47
CA GLY A 480 -8.63 16.17 -5.86
C GLY A 480 -8.13 16.26 -7.30
N LEU A 481 -6.90 15.81 -7.55
CA LEU A 481 -6.28 15.80 -8.87
C LEU A 481 -6.28 14.40 -9.47
N TYR A 482 -5.50 13.48 -8.89
CA TYR A 482 -5.34 12.13 -9.41
C TYR A 482 -4.88 11.12 -8.35
N ALA A 483 -5.19 9.85 -8.56
CA ALA A 483 -4.63 8.72 -7.81
C ALA A 483 -3.45 8.12 -8.58
N LYS A 484 -2.34 7.86 -7.89
CA LYS A 484 -1.14 7.23 -8.48
C LYS A 484 -1.29 5.72 -8.59
N TYR A 485 -0.60 5.14 -9.56
CA TYR A 485 -0.48 3.70 -9.74
C TYR A 485 1.00 3.33 -9.89
N ASP A 486 1.38 2.22 -9.29
CA ASP A 486 2.58 1.49 -9.66
C ASP A 486 2.29 0.63 -10.89
N ALA A 487 3.34 0.20 -11.56
CA ALA A 487 3.24 -0.71 -12.68
C ALA A 487 3.91 -2.04 -12.34
N LEU A 488 3.12 -3.11 -12.30
CA LEU A 488 3.64 -4.47 -12.41
C LEU A 488 3.84 -4.78 -13.90
N LEU A 489 5.09 -4.97 -14.28
CA LEU A 489 5.49 -5.34 -15.62
C LEU A 489 5.78 -6.83 -15.65
N ILE A 490 5.22 -7.48 -16.66
CA ILE A 490 5.37 -8.91 -16.86
C ILE A 490 5.79 -9.13 -18.30
N SER A 491 6.91 -9.81 -18.53
CA SER A 491 7.37 -10.19 -19.86
C SER A 491 6.24 -10.91 -20.62
N ASN A 492 6.08 -10.58 -21.90
CA ASN A 492 5.09 -11.23 -22.78
C ASN A 492 5.40 -12.72 -23.01
N ASP A 493 6.59 -13.18 -22.64
CA ASP A 493 6.97 -14.60 -22.64
C ASP A 493 6.42 -15.36 -21.42
N ILE A 494 5.80 -14.67 -20.46
CA ILE A 494 5.05 -15.28 -19.37
C ILE A 494 3.59 -15.41 -19.78
N HIS A 495 3.09 -16.64 -19.80
CA HIS A 495 1.71 -16.91 -20.18
C HIS A 495 0.80 -17.03 -18.95
N GLY A 496 -0.52 -17.01 -19.18
CA GLY A 496 -1.51 -17.11 -18.11
C GLY A 496 -1.80 -15.79 -17.39
N SER A 497 -1.24 -14.68 -17.87
CA SER A 497 -1.36 -13.35 -17.27
C SER A 497 -2.80 -12.82 -17.24
N GLN A 498 -3.72 -13.37 -18.05
CA GLN A 498 -5.16 -13.14 -17.95
C GLN A 498 -5.79 -13.65 -16.63
N GLY A 499 -5.10 -14.57 -15.93
CA GLY A 499 -5.51 -15.08 -14.62
C GLY A 499 -5.04 -14.23 -13.45
N LEU A 500 -4.20 -13.20 -13.70
CA LEU A 500 -3.82 -12.23 -12.68
C LEU A 500 -4.96 -11.28 -12.40
N MET A 501 -5.19 -11.04 -11.11
CA MET A 501 -6.19 -10.11 -10.62
C MET A 501 -5.57 -9.19 -9.57
N PRO A 502 -4.58 -8.36 -9.93
CA PRO A 502 -3.90 -7.52 -8.95
C PRO A 502 -4.88 -6.61 -8.20
N THR A 503 -4.69 -6.50 -6.89
CA THR A 503 -5.35 -5.51 -6.04
C THR A 503 -4.29 -4.65 -5.35
N SER A 504 -4.71 -3.53 -4.77
CA SER A 504 -3.87 -2.67 -3.91
C SER A 504 -3.30 -3.40 -2.67
N TRP A 505 -3.84 -4.56 -2.33
CA TRP A 505 -3.41 -5.38 -1.19
C TRP A 505 -2.65 -6.64 -1.57
N ASN A 506 -3.01 -7.24 -2.70
CA ASN A 506 -2.32 -8.42 -3.23
C ASN A 506 -2.01 -8.19 -4.71
N PRO A 507 -0.91 -7.47 -5.02
CA PRO A 507 -0.50 -7.22 -6.39
C PRO A 507 -0.20 -8.48 -7.20
N LEU A 508 0.09 -9.60 -6.50
CA LEU A 508 0.43 -10.88 -7.10
C LEU A 508 -0.73 -11.89 -7.01
N MET A 509 -1.96 -11.44 -6.79
CA MET A 509 -3.12 -12.34 -6.74
C MET A 509 -3.31 -13.05 -8.09
N GLY A 510 -3.33 -14.38 -8.03
CA GLY A 510 -3.41 -15.23 -9.22
C GLY A 510 -2.05 -15.57 -9.85
N PHE A 511 -0.93 -15.23 -9.20
CA PHE A 511 0.41 -15.56 -9.66
C PHE A 511 0.59 -17.07 -9.96
N GLU A 512 -0.10 -17.94 -9.22
CA GLU A 512 -0.06 -19.38 -9.44
C GLU A 512 -0.66 -19.83 -10.79
N ASN A 513 -1.34 -18.95 -11.51
CA ASN A 513 -1.85 -19.20 -12.86
C ASN A 513 -0.81 -18.94 -13.96
N LEU A 514 0.32 -18.30 -13.63
CA LEU A 514 1.38 -18.00 -14.58
C LEU A 514 2.20 -19.23 -14.92
N TYR A 515 2.64 -19.34 -16.18
CA TYR A 515 3.43 -20.47 -16.67
C TYR A 515 4.36 -20.11 -17.83
#